data_AF-A0A5D2W3Z4-F1
#
_entry.id   AF-A0A5D2W3Z4-F1
#
_cell.length_a   1.000
_cell.length_b   1.000
_cell.length_c   1.000
_cell.angle_alpha   90.00
_cell.angle_beta   90.00
_cell.angle_gamma   90.00
#
_symmetry.space_group_name_H-M   'P 1'
#
loop_
_entity.id
_entity.type
_entity.pdbx_description
1 polymer ?
#
loop_
_entity_poly.entity_id
_entity_poly.type
_entity_poly.pdbx_seq_one_letter_code
_entity_poly.pdbx_strand_id
1 'polypeptide(L)'
;MFGGQVAAPINSPHLRRSGSRAVVSDLGAELGNGVENSYVHPLEINGSKNASIPLVTAAIVPSPTLLWRFKVLLFLLWGFICGKTGWQSVMRMSADLRDLFLYEAFLYYNPLLLVTTMVWLWGINLWVFSRSNINYAKIFDLDQNHLTHREIWKCATWMTIIVPTSMTAYLYLYSNGEVSLAASQPVLLYFAVVMLLIFPFDIFYFSSRYYLLRALWRIVLPLQAITFSDFFLADILTSMAKVFSDIERSVCRMVHRQVATIAWFEADSVCGSHSVAIPLVLVLPYLFRFFQCLRQYRDIGERSALLNVF
;
A
#
# COMPACT_ATOMS: atom_id res chain seq x y z
N MET A 1 -51.54 -7.34 -42.88
CA MET A 1 -52.35 -6.60 -41.88
C MET A 1 -51.94 -5.13 -41.94
N PHE A 2 -52.90 -4.21 -41.86
CA PHE A 2 -52.67 -2.77 -41.63
C PHE A 2 -52.35 -2.54 -40.13
N GLY A 3 -51.83 -1.40 -39.64
CA GLY A 3 -51.36 -0.20 -40.34
C GLY A 3 -52.06 1.11 -39.92
N GLY A 4 -51.50 1.86 -38.96
CA GLY A 4 -51.74 3.31 -38.78
C GLY A 4 -52.42 3.80 -37.48
N GLN A 5 -51.77 4.79 -36.84
CA GLN A 5 -52.27 5.99 -36.11
C GLN A 5 -53.49 5.90 -35.14
N VAL A 6 -53.39 6.24 -33.85
CA VAL A 6 -53.16 7.57 -33.18
C VAL A 6 -54.42 8.45 -33.07
N ALA A 7 -54.93 8.64 -31.83
CA ALA A 7 -55.48 9.91 -31.30
C ALA A 7 -55.83 9.85 -29.79
N ALA A 8 -55.59 10.95 -29.07
CA ALA A 8 -56.28 11.40 -27.85
C ALA A 8 -56.82 12.83 -28.14
N PRO A 9 -57.44 13.65 -27.25
CA PRO A 9 -57.22 13.85 -25.80
C PRO A 9 -58.53 13.52 -25.01
N ILE A 10 -58.88 13.99 -23.81
CA ILE A 10 -58.43 15.02 -22.84
C ILE A 10 -58.61 14.44 -21.40
N ASN A 11 -58.38 15.09 -20.23
CA ASN A 11 -58.27 16.52 -19.88
C ASN A 11 -57.30 16.76 -18.69
N SER A 12 -57.16 18.00 -18.20
CA SER A 12 -56.22 18.44 -17.15
C SER A 12 -56.70 19.76 -16.50
N PRO A 13 -55.91 20.54 -15.71
CA PRO A 13 -54.86 20.24 -14.72
C PRO A 13 -55.12 20.96 -13.36
N HIS A 14 -54.26 20.78 -12.33
CA HIS A 14 -53.54 21.90 -11.68
C HIS A 14 -52.45 21.46 -10.66
N LEU A 15 -51.51 22.36 -10.38
CA LEU A 15 -50.34 22.15 -9.49
C LEU A 15 -50.53 22.85 -8.11
N ARG A 16 -49.71 22.51 -7.09
CA ARG A 16 -48.59 23.38 -6.59
C ARG A 16 -47.98 22.99 -5.21
N ARG A 17 -46.70 22.56 -5.23
CA ARG A 17 -45.57 22.82 -4.27
C ARG A 17 -45.77 22.89 -2.73
N SER A 18 -45.00 22.02 -2.03
CA SER A 18 -43.94 22.35 -1.03
C SER A 18 -44.23 23.17 0.24
N GLY A 19 -43.95 22.61 1.43
CA GLY A 19 -43.70 23.40 2.65
C GLY A 19 -43.34 22.66 3.95
N SER A 20 -42.13 22.91 4.45
CA SER A 20 -41.75 23.11 5.87
C SER A 20 -41.88 22.04 6.99
N ARG A 21 -40.80 22.02 7.79
CA ARG A 21 -40.49 21.28 9.04
C ARG A 21 -41.54 21.31 10.16
N ALA A 22 -41.60 20.15 10.86
CA ALA A 22 -41.50 19.95 12.32
C ALA A 22 -42.42 20.71 13.30
N VAL A 23 -43.13 19.93 14.11
CA VAL A 23 -43.66 20.31 15.42
C VAL A 23 -43.17 19.29 16.44
N VAL A 24 -42.68 19.75 17.59
CA VAL A 24 -42.52 18.97 18.81
C VAL A 24 -43.62 19.40 19.77
N SER A 25 -44.28 18.46 20.43
CA SER A 25 -45.10 18.72 21.61
C SER A 25 -45.06 17.49 22.51
N ASP A 26 -45.00 17.76 23.81
CA ASP A 26 -44.84 16.78 24.89
C ASP A 26 -46.22 16.43 25.50
N LEU A 27 -46.22 15.67 26.59
CA LEU A 27 -47.37 15.09 27.35
C LEU A 27 -47.97 13.79 26.75
N GLY A 28 -48.35 12.80 27.58
CA GLY A 28 -48.07 12.68 29.02
C GLY A 28 -49.02 11.76 29.81
N ALA A 29 -48.42 10.97 30.71
CA ALA A 29 -49.03 10.23 31.83
C ALA A 29 -49.98 9.05 31.53
N GLU A 30 -50.25 8.28 32.61
CA GLU A 30 -51.08 7.07 32.75
C GLU A 30 -50.53 5.73 32.20
N LEU A 31 -50.67 4.58 32.89
CA LEU A 31 -50.88 4.31 34.33
C LEU A 31 -50.57 2.82 34.66
N GLY A 32 -50.07 2.52 35.87
CA GLY A 32 -50.38 1.26 36.57
C GLY A 32 -49.26 0.22 36.75
N ASN A 33 -49.40 -0.57 37.84
CA ASN A 33 -48.69 -1.81 38.20
C ASN A 33 -47.14 -1.71 38.34
N GLY A 34 -46.54 -1.69 39.54
CA GLY A 34 -47.10 -1.82 40.89
C GLY A 34 -46.92 -3.21 41.51
N VAL A 35 -45.78 -3.45 42.16
CA VAL A 35 -45.61 -4.44 43.25
C VAL A 35 -44.77 -3.77 44.34
N GLU A 36 -45.23 -3.87 45.57
CA GLU A 36 -44.64 -3.26 46.77
C GLU A 36 -43.98 -4.32 47.64
N ASN A 37 -42.88 -3.98 48.35
CA ASN A 37 -42.56 -4.69 49.60
C ASN A 37 -41.59 -3.92 50.54
N SER A 38 -42.18 -3.39 51.61
CA SER A 38 -41.70 -3.50 53.00
C SER A 38 -40.32 -2.94 53.41
N TYR A 39 -40.36 -1.79 54.12
CA TYR A 39 -39.30 -1.31 55.02
C TYR A 39 -39.30 -2.05 56.37
N VAL A 40 -38.14 -2.28 57.00
CA VAL A 40 -37.99 -2.33 58.47
C VAL A 40 -36.64 -1.75 58.93
N HIS A 41 -36.73 -0.67 59.73
CA HIS A 41 -35.81 -0.06 60.72
C HIS A 41 -34.25 -0.10 60.62
N PRO A 42 -33.58 1.04 60.94
CA PRO A 42 -32.13 1.13 61.17
C PRO A 42 -31.74 1.28 62.67
N LEU A 43 -30.55 0.74 63.01
CA LEU A 43 -29.58 1.13 64.06
C LEU A 43 -28.33 0.22 63.83
N GLU A 44 -27.07 0.52 64.20
CA GLU A 44 -26.49 1.53 65.09
C GLU A 44 -24.98 1.76 64.74
N ILE A 45 -24.31 2.70 65.43
CA ILE A 45 -22.85 2.88 65.63
C ILE A 45 -21.99 3.45 64.48
N ASN A 46 -21.29 4.54 64.84
CA ASN A 46 -20.28 5.31 64.11
C ASN A 46 -19.21 4.53 63.31
N GLY A 47 -18.79 5.11 62.19
CA GLY A 47 -17.61 4.67 61.43
C GLY A 47 -17.11 5.67 60.38
N SER A 48 -16.60 6.83 60.80
CA SER A 48 -16.11 7.89 59.91
C SER A 48 -15.06 7.39 58.91
N LYS A 49 -15.42 7.32 57.62
CA LYS A 49 -14.50 7.02 56.51
C LYS A 49 -14.72 7.98 55.35
N ASN A 50 -13.62 8.54 54.86
CA ASN A 50 -13.63 9.59 53.83
C ASN A 50 -14.25 9.07 52.53
N ALA A 51 -15.27 9.77 52.02
CA ALA A 51 -15.81 9.53 50.69
C ALA A 51 -14.83 10.06 49.63
N SER A 52 -13.88 9.22 49.21
CA SER A 52 -13.00 9.53 48.09
C SER A 52 -13.80 9.61 46.79
N ILE A 53 -13.99 10.82 46.27
CA ILE A 53 -14.61 11.05 44.96
C ILE A 53 -13.81 10.27 43.91
N PRO A 54 -14.42 9.36 43.13
CA PRO A 54 -13.72 8.67 42.05
C PRO A 54 -13.38 9.69 40.96
N LEU A 55 -12.09 9.99 40.80
CA LEU A 55 -11.59 10.79 39.69
C LEU A 55 -11.78 10.01 38.37
N VAL A 56 -12.94 10.17 37.75
CA VAL A 56 -13.17 9.71 36.38
C VAL A 56 -12.34 10.59 35.45
N THR A 57 -11.08 10.20 35.25
CA THR A 57 -10.20 10.76 34.23
C THR A 57 -10.76 10.40 32.85
N ALA A 58 -11.76 11.16 32.41
CA ALA A 58 -12.31 11.08 31.07
C ALA A 58 -11.19 11.44 30.09
N ALA A 59 -10.55 10.42 29.51
CA ALA A 59 -9.52 10.60 28.50
C ALA A 59 -10.14 11.36 27.33
N ILE A 60 -9.73 12.62 27.14
CA ILE A 60 -10.24 13.49 26.08
C ILE A 60 -9.68 12.97 24.75
N VAL A 61 -10.37 11.99 24.15
CA VAL A 61 -9.97 11.39 22.89
C VAL A 61 -10.07 12.48 21.81
N PRO A 62 -8.95 12.88 21.16
CA PRO A 62 -8.98 13.96 20.20
C PRO A 62 -9.87 13.59 19.01
N SER A 63 -10.67 14.56 18.55
CA SER A 63 -11.64 14.32 17.47
C SER A 63 -10.95 13.78 16.21
N PRO A 64 -11.60 12.88 15.44
CA PRO A 64 -10.95 12.20 14.32
C PRO A 64 -10.48 13.17 13.22
N THR A 65 -11.14 14.32 13.08
CA THR A 65 -10.74 15.41 12.18
C THR A 65 -9.48 16.14 12.67
N LEU A 66 -9.33 16.36 13.97
CA LEU A 66 -8.12 16.95 14.56
C LEU A 66 -6.95 15.97 14.49
N LEU A 67 -7.17 14.68 14.78
CA LEU A 67 -6.16 13.63 14.67
C LEU A 67 -5.69 13.43 13.23
N TRP A 68 -6.59 13.54 12.24
CA TRP A 68 -6.21 13.55 10.82
C TRP A 68 -5.38 14.78 10.44
N ARG A 69 -5.81 15.99 10.81
CA ARG A 69 -5.05 17.25 10.57
C ARG A 69 -3.65 17.18 11.17
N PHE A 70 -3.52 16.68 12.40
CA PHE A 70 -2.23 16.51 13.07
C PHE A 70 -1.29 15.55 12.31
N LYS A 71 -1.81 14.41 11.82
CA LYS A 71 -1.04 13.49 10.98
C LYS A 71 -0.58 14.11 9.65
N VAL A 72 -1.42 14.93 9.01
CA VAL A 72 -1.05 15.66 7.79
C VAL A 72 0.08 16.68 8.08
N LEU A 73 -0.02 17.43 9.18
CA LEU A 73 1.03 18.37 9.60
C LEU A 73 2.36 17.66 9.91
N LEU A 74 2.33 16.51 10.60
CA LEU A 74 3.53 15.71 10.84
C LEU A 74 4.16 15.19 9.54
N PHE A 75 3.35 14.75 8.57
CA PHE A 75 3.85 14.29 7.27
C PHE A 75 4.49 15.43 6.45
N LEU A 76 3.89 16.62 6.44
CA LEU A 76 4.46 17.81 5.79
C LEU A 76 5.76 18.26 6.47
N LEU A 77 5.82 18.24 7.81
CA LEU A 77 7.02 18.55 8.58
C LEU A 77 8.15 17.55 8.31
N TRP A 78 7.83 16.25 8.29
CA TRP A 78 8.78 15.19 7.92
C TRP A 78 9.33 15.37 6.50
N GLY A 79 8.46 15.67 5.53
CA GLY A 79 8.86 15.92 4.14
C GLY A 79 9.76 17.15 4.00
N PHE A 80 9.46 18.23 4.73
CA PHE A 80 10.30 19.43 4.80
C PHE A 80 11.68 19.14 5.43
N ILE A 81 11.74 18.35 6.51
CA ILE A 81 13.00 17.93 7.13
C ILE A 81 13.82 17.07 6.16
N CYS A 82 13.22 16.09 5.48
CA CYS A 82 13.93 15.26 4.49
C CYS A 82 14.45 16.10 3.33
N GLY A 83 13.63 16.98 2.76
CA GLY A 83 14.04 17.89 1.68
C GLY A 83 15.17 18.82 2.09
N LYS A 84 15.09 19.43 3.29
CA LYS A 84 16.13 20.30 3.84
C LYS A 84 17.45 19.55 4.04
N THR A 85 17.41 18.39 4.69
CA THR A 85 18.61 17.59 4.98
C THR A 85 19.24 17.04 3.70
N GLY A 86 18.44 16.55 2.75
CA GLY A 86 18.91 16.11 1.43
C GLY A 86 19.59 17.24 0.66
N TRP A 87 18.96 18.42 0.59
CA TRP A 87 19.54 19.62 -0.03
C TRP A 87 20.87 20.05 0.61
N GLN A 88 20.94 20.09 1.95
CA GLN A 88 22.18 20.44 2.66
C GLN A 88 23.29 19.40 2.41
N SER A 89 22.94 18.11 2.33
CA SER A 89 23.89 17.03 2.04
C SER A 89 24.46 17.10 0.62
N VAL A 90 23.60 17.38 -0.38
CA VAL A 90 24.00 17.55 -1.79
C VAL A 90 24.82 18.82 -2.00
N MET A 91 24.45 19.94 -1.38
CA MET A 91 25.19 21.20 -1.50
C MET A 91 26.52 21.22 -0.74
N ARG A 92 26.75 20.29 0.19
CA ARG A 92 28.05 20.06 0.85
C ARG A 92 29.06 19.36 -0.06
N MET A 93 28.61 18.71 -1.14
CA MET A 93 29.48 18.02 -2.10
C MET A 93 30.12 19.00 -3.10
N SER A 94 31.35 18.73 -3.52
CA SER A 94 31.94 19.33 -4.73
C SER A 94 31.08 19.07 -5.96
N ALA A 95 31.20 19.92 -6.99
CA ALA A 95 30.40 19.81 -8.20
C ALA A 95 30.63 18.47 -8.93
N ASP A 96 31.90 18.10 -9.13
CA ASP A 96 32.29 16.94 -9.95
C ASP A 96 31.85 15.60 -9.36
N LEU A 97 31.74 15.51 -8.02
CA LEU A 97 31.30 14.31 -7.32
C LEU A 97 29.77 14.25 -7.13
N ARG A 98 29.06 15.35 -7.39
CA ARG A 98 27.62 15.51 -7.12
C ARG A 98 26.76 14.63 -7.99
N ASP A 99 27.00 14.64 -9.30
CA ASP A 99 26.14 13.95 -10.26
C ASP A 99 26.36 12.43 -10.19
N LEU A 100 27.61 11.99 -9.98
CA LEU A 100 27.96 10.60 -9.70
C LEU A 100 27.25 10.08 -8.43
N PHE A 101 27.25 10.88 -7.37
CA PHE A 101 26.60 10.55 -6.10
C PHE A 101 25.06 10.54 -6.18
N LEU A 102 24.46 11.48 -6.91
CA LEU A 102 23.03 11.48 -7.19
C LEU A 102 22.63 10.26 -8.04
N TYR A 103 23.47 9.84 -8.99
CA TYR A 103 23.28 8.61 -9.74
C TYR A 103 23.37 7.36 -8.85
N GLU A 104 24.35 7.28 -7.93
CA GLU A 104 24.44 6.19 -6.94
C GLU A 104 23.19 6.13 -6.05
N ALA A 105 22.77 7.26 -5.47
CA ALA A 105 21.58 7.33 -4.63
C ALA A 105 20.31 6.96 -5.41
N PHE A 106 20.19 7.40 -6.67
CA PHE A 106 19.09 7.01 -7.54
C PHE A 106 19.11 5.50 -7.85
N LEU A 107 20.27 4.92 -8.18
CA LEU A 107 20.40 3.49 -8.47
C LEU A 107 19.89 2.60 -7.33
N TYR A 108 20.24 2.91 -6.08
CA TYR A 108 19.81 2.11 -4.93
C TYR A 108 18.33 2.32 -4.54
N TYR A 109 17.82 3.56 -4.63
CA TYR A 109 16.49 3.89 -4.10
C TYR A 109 15.36 3.95 -5.15
N ASN A 110 15.65 4.18 -6.44
CA ASN A 110 14.66 4.18 -7.53
C ASN A 110 13.76 2.93 -7.54
N PRO A 111 14.27 1.68 -7.38
CA PRO A 111 13.40 0.51 -7.47
C PRO A 111 12.38 0.46 -6.35
N LEU A 112 12.79 0.79 -5.12
CA LEU A 112 11.90 0.80 -3.96
C LEU A 112 10.87 1.94 -4.04
N LEU A 113 11.24 3.09 -4.63
CA LEU A 113 10.29 4.16 -4.92
C LEU A 113 9.26 3.74 -5.97
N LEU A 114 9.67 3.08 -7.06
CA LEU A 114 8.77 2.57 -8.09
C LEU A 114 7.84 1.45 -7.56
N VAL A 115 8.35 0.52 -6.74
CA VAL A 115 7.51 -0.46 -6.03
C VAL A 115 6.52 0.23 -5.10
N THR A 116 6.94 1.26 -4.35
CA THR A 116 6.04 2.06 -3.49
C THR A 116 4.93 2.72 -4.31
N THR A 117 5.25 3.27 -5.49
CA THR A 117 4.27 3.84 -6.42
C THR A 117 3.32 2.77 -6.97
N MET A 118 3.80 1.56 -7.30
CA MET A 118 2.95 0.46 -7.74
C MET A 118 1.96 0.01 -6.64
N VAL A 119 2.38 -0.03 -5.37
CA VAL A 119 1.49 -0.34 -4.24
C VAL A 119 0.43 0.76 -4.04
N TRP A 120 0.77 2.03 -4.24
CA TRP A 120 -0.20 3.14 -4.27
C TRP A 120 -1.23 2.96 -5.40
N LEU A 121 -0.79 2.69 -6.63
CA LEU A 121 -1.65 2.46 -7.79
C LEU A 121 -2.57 1.25 -7.58
N TRP A 122 -2.06 0.17 -6.99
CA TRP A 122 -2.88 -1.00 -6.65
C TRP A 122 -3.98 -0.65 -5.62
N GLY A 123 -3.65 0.13 -4.59
CA GLY A 123 -4.64 0.63 -3.64
C GLY A 123 -5.70 1.53 -4.29
N ILE A 124 -5.33 2.33 -5.29
CA ILE A 124 -6.26 3.14 -6.09
C ILE A 124 -7.18 2.24 -6.92
N ASN A 125 -6.65 1.21 -7.60
CA ASN A 125 -7.44 0.26 -8.39
C ASN A 125 -8.51 -0.44 -7.53
N LEU A 126 -8.12 -0.94 -6.34
CA LEU A 126 -9.06 -1.56 -5.40
C LEU A 126 -10.09 -0.57 -4.84
N TRP A 127 -9.72 0.70 -4.65
CA TRP A 127 -10.68 1.76 -4.30
C TRP A 127 -11.67 2.03 -5.45
N VAL A 128 -11.22 2.09 -6.71
CA VAL A 128 -12.10 2.21 -7.88
C VAL A 128 -13.05 1.02 -7.99
N PHE A 129 -12.56 -0.22 -7.88
CA PHE A 129 -13.43 -1.41 -7.90
C PHE A 129 -14.47 -1.37 -6.77
N SER A 130 -14.06 -0.98 -5.55
CA SER A 130 -14.96 -0.79 -4.41
C SER A 130 -15.99 0.33 -4.64
N ARG A 131 -15.65 1.41 -5.36
CA ARG A 131 -16.58 2.50 -5.70
C ARG A 131 -17.56 2.11 -6.81
N SER A 132 -17.14 1.24 -7.72
CA SER A 132 -17.97 0.70 -8.81
C SER A 132 -18.80 -0.53 -8.42
N ASN A 133 -18.80 -0.92 -7.14
CA ASN A 133 -19.45 -2.13 -6.60
C ASN A 133 -18.98 -3.45 -7.27
N ILE A 134 -17.76 -3.47 -7.80
CA ILE A 134 -17.16 -4.67 -8.41
C ILE A 134 -16.63 -5.55 -7.29
N ASN A 135 -17.13 -6.79 -7.19
CA ASN A 135 -16.64 -7.79 -6.24
C ASN A 135 -15.28 -8.36 -6.70
N TYR A 136 -14.22 -7.59 -6.48
CA TYR A 136 -12.85 -7.96 -6.83
C TYR A 136 -12.36 -9.20 -6.06
N ALA A 137 -12.87 -9.46 -4.84
CA ALA A 137 -12.54 -10.67 -4.09
C ALA A 137 -12.93 -11.95 -4.84
N LYS A 138 -14.13 -11.96 -5.45
CA LYS A 138 -14.59 -13.07 -6.30
C LYS A 138 -13.85 -13.16 -7.64
N ILE A 139 -13.38 -12.03 -8.19
CA ILE A 139 -12.67 -11.99 -9.48
C ILE A 139 -11.24 -12.53 -9.36
N PHE A 140 -10.56 -12.20 -8.26
CA PHE A 140 -9.17 -12.63 -8.01
C PHE A 140 -9.05 -13.90 -7.15
N ASP A 141 -10.18 -14.55 -6.82
CA ASP A 141 -10.24 -15.74 -5.95
C ASP A 141 -9.52 -15.53 -4.60
N LEU A 142 -9.85 -14.42 -3.94
CA LEU A 142 -9.25 -13.97 -2.69
C LEU A 142 -9.99 -14.53 -1.46
N ASP A 143 -9.23 -14.98 -0.46
CA ASP A 143 -9.74 -15.40 0.84
C ASP A 143 -10.46 -14.25 1.57
N GLN A 144 -11.34 -14.60 2.52
CA GLN A 144 -12.11 -13.65 3.33
C GLN A 144 -11.21 -12.67 4.13
N ASN A 145 -9.97 -13.05 4.41
CA ASN A 145 -8.98 -12.23 5.11
C ASN A 145 -8.10 -11.38 4.17
N HIS A 146 -8.57 -11.05 2.95
CA HIS A 146 -7.85 -10.20 2.01
C HIS A 146 -7.71 -8.75 2.53
N LEU A 147 -6.64 -8.05 2.11
CA LEU A 147 -6.48 -6.64 2.45
C LEU A 147 -7.53 -5.79 1.75
N THR A 148 -8.00 -4.77 2.46
CA THR A 148 -8.79 -3.69 1.86
C THR A 148 -7.88 -2.61 1.26
N HIS A 149 -8.41 -1.80 0.34
CA HIS A 149 -7.71 -0.64 -0.22
C HIS A 149 -7.11 0.29 0.86
N ARG A 150 -7.80 0.41 2.01
CA ARG A 150 -7.35 1.22 3.16
C ARG A 150 -6.05 0.72 3.77
N GLU A 151 -5.80 -0.58 3.72
CA GLU A 151 -4.66 -1.23 4.37
C GLU A 151 -3.46 -1.29 3.45
N ILE A 152 -3.71 -1.48 2.15
CA ILE A 152 -2.72 -1.26 1.10
C ILE A 152 -2.25 0.21 1.11
N TRP A 153 -3.15 1.19 1.30
CA TRP A 153 -2.75 2.59 1.52
C TRP A 153 -1.98 2.83 2.84
N LYS A 154 -2.28 2.12 3.94
CA LYS A 154 -1.42 2.18 5.16
C LYS A 154 -0.01 1.68 4.84
N CYS A 155 0.11 0.54 4.14
CA CYS A 155 1.39 -0.03 3.73
C CYS A 155 2.16 0.92 2.82
N ALA A 156 1.52 1.43 1.76
CA ALA A 156 2.09 2.41 0.85
C ALA A 156 2.54 3.69 1.58
N THR A 157 1.78 4.17 2.56
CA THR A 157 2.17 5.33 3.40
C THR A 157 3.43 5.03 4.21
N TRP A 158 3.53 3.86 4.85
CA TRP A 158 4.75 3.47 5.57
C TRP A 158 5.96 3.34 4.65
N MET A 159 5.82 2.75 3.46
CA MET A 159 6.88 2.68 2.45
C MET A 159 7.31 4.08 1.98
N THR A 160 6.33 4.97 1.76
CA THR A 160 6.55 6.39 1.39
C THR A 160 7.28 7.18 2.47
N ILE A 161 7.23 6.76 3.74
CA ILE A 161 8.02 7.37 4.82
C ILE A 161 9.40 6.70 4.92
N ILE A 162 9.45 5.37 4.94
CA ILE A 162 10.69 4.60 5.20
C ILE A 162 11.71 4.78 4.08
N VAL A 163 11.30 4.63 2.81
CA VAL A 163 12.24 4.65 1.67
C VAL A 163 12.92 6.03 1.52
N PRO A 164 12.21 7.17 1.52
CA PRO A 164 12.86 8.49 1.46
C PRO A 164 13.59 8.87 2.76
N THR A 165 13.18 8.36 3.93
CA THR A 165 13.94 8.58 5.17
C THR A 165 15.30 7.88 5.10
N SER A 166 15.36 6.62 4.65
CA SER A 166 16.62 5.91 4.45
C SER A 166 17.47 6.55 3.34
N MET A 167 16.86 7.01 2.24
CA MET A 167 17.56 7.78 1.21
C MET A 167 18.17 9.07 1.79
N THR A 168 17.42 9.80 2.63
CA THR A 168 17.92 11.01 3.31
C THR A 168 19.08 10.67 4.26
N ALA A 169 18.99 9.55 4.98
CA ALA A 169 20.06 9.08 5.86
C ALA A 169 21.33 8.66 5.08
N TYR A 170 21.18 7.96 3.95
CA TYR A 170 22.27 7.65 3.02
C TYR A 170 22.98 8.93 2.56
N LEU A 171 22.20 9.91 2.06
CA LEU A 171 22.73 11.19 1.59
C LEU A 171 23.49 11.93 2.70
N TYR A 172 22.93 11.98 3.90
CA TYR A 172 23.51 12.64 5.06
C TYR A 172 24.82 11.98 5.51
N LEU A 173 24.82 10.67 5.77
CA LEU A 173 25.98 9.93 6.25
C LEU A 173 27.16 10.05 5.27
N TYR A 174 26.90 9.88 3.97
CA TYR A 174 27.93 10.03 2.93
C TYR A 174 28.48 11.46 2.90
N SER A 175 27.64 12.49 2.99
CA SER A 175 28.08 13.90 2.98
C SER A 175 28.92 14.32 4.20
N ASN A 176 28.91 13.53 5.27
CA ASN A 176 29.77 13.69 6.44
C ASN A 176 31.04 12.82 6.39
N GLY A 177 31.22 11.98 5.36
CA GLY A 177 32.36 11.08 5.20
C GLY A 177 32.18 9.69 5.82
N GLU A 178 31.01 9.36 6.38
CA GLU A 178 30.73 8.06 7.01
C GLU A 178 30.33 7.00 5.96
N VAL A 179 31.22 6.77 4.99
CA VAL A 179 31.00 5.95 3.79
C VAL A 179 30.47 4.54 4.11
N SER A 180 30.99 3.89 5.16
CA SER A 180 30.57 2.55 5.59
C SER A 180 29.16 2.52 6.19
N LEU A 181 28.79 3.54 6.97
CA LEU A 181 27.44 3.67 7.54
C LEU A 181 26.44 4.08 6.45
N ALA A 182 26.82 4.95 5.53
CA ALA A 182 26.04 5.24 4.33
C ALA A 182 25.77 3.96 3.53
N ALA A 183 26.81 3.18 3.20
CA ALA A 183 26.69 1.91 2.48
C ALA A 183 25.72 0.91 3.15
N SER A 184 25.66 0.91 4.49
CA SER A 184 24.74 0.02 5.23
C SER A 184 23.25 0.37 5.06
N GLN A 185 22.89 1.61 4.74
CA GLN A 185 21.50 2.05 4.66
C GLN A 185 20.66 1.31 3.60
N PRO A 186 21.04 1.30 2.31
CA PRO A 186 20.28 0.57 1.29
C PRO A 186 20.34 -0.96 1.52
N VAL A 187 21.49 -1.49 1.97
CA VAL A 187 21.62 -2.93 2.29
C VAL A 187 20.64 -3.36 3.38
N LEU A 188 20.57 -2.60 4.49
CA LEU A 188 19.65 -2.86 5.59
C LEU A 188 18.18 -2.73 5.14
N LEU A 189 17.87 -1.75 4.29
CA LEU A 189 16.52 -1.55 3.76
C LEU A 189 16.06 -2.70 2.85
N TYR A 190 16.91 -3.12 1.90
CA TYR A 190 16.61 -4.27 1.03
C TYR A 190 16.49 -5.57 1.85
N PHE A 191 17.39 -5.79 2.81
CA PHE A 191 17.31 -6.93 3.73
C PHE A 191 16.00 -6.91 4.55
N ALA A 192 15.61 -5.75 5.09
CA ALA A 192 14.37 -5.60 5.85
C ALA A 192 13.12 -5.86 4.99
N VAL A 193 13.10 -5.45 3.71
CA VAL A 193 12.00 -5.74 2.77
C VAL A 193 11.93 -7.24 2.46
N VAL A 194 13.05 -7.89 2.16
CA VAL A 194 13.11 -9.34 1.88
C VAL A 194 12.69 -10.15 3.11
N MET A 195 13.21 -9.80 4.29
CA MET A 195 12.80 -10.42 5.55
C MET A 195 11.30 -10.23 5.79
N LEU A 196 10.77 -9.01 5.70
CA LEU A 196 9.35 -8.73 5.93
C LEU A 196 8.44 -9.53 4.98
N LEU A 197 8.82 -9.71 3.71
CA LEU A 197 8.08 -10.54 2.77
C LEU A 197 8.06 -12.02 3.19
N ILE A 198 9.22 -12.58 3.54
CA ILE A 198 9.40 -14.03 3.80
C ILE A 198 8.99 -14.45 5.23
N PHE A 199 8.98 -13.54 6.20
CA PHE A 199 8.85 -13.84 7.64
C PHE A 199 7.58 -14.66 7.97
N PRO A 200 7.69 -15.88 8.53
CA PRO A 200 6.55 -16.82 8.61
C PRO A 200 5.55 -16.52 9.74
N PHE A 201 5.78 -15.50 10.56
CA PHE A 201 4.91 -15.12 11.67
C PHE A 201 3.82 -14.13 11.22
N ASP A 202 2.71 -14.07 11.96
CA ASP A 202 1.59 -13.15 11.69
C ASP A 202 1.85 -11.71 12.17
N ILE A 203 2.96 -11.15 11.69
CA ILE A 203 3.29 -9.73 11.79
C ILE A 203 3.20 -9.16 10.37
N PHE A 204 2.57 -8.00 10.20
CA PHE A 204 2.28 -7.39 8.88
C PHE A 204 1.57 -8.36 7.89
N TYR A 205 0.31 -8.73 8.17
CA TYR A 205 -0.60 -9.30 7.17
C TYR A 205 -0.10 -10.62 6.51
N PHE A 206 0.13 -11.67 7.29
CA PHE A 206 0.73 -12.92 6.79
C PHE A 206 0.01 -13.53 5.59
N SER A 207 -1.32 -13.66 5.63
CA SER A 207 -2.11 -14.28 4.56
C SER A 207 -1.89 -13.61 3.19
N SER A 208 -1.68 -12.30 3.15
CA SER A 208 -1.43 -11.55 1.92
C SER A 208 -0.02 -11.69 1.39
N ARG A 209 0.98 -11.74 2.28
CA ARG A 209 2.39 -12.00 1.91
C ARG A 209 2.52 -13.42 1.35
N TYR A 210 1.87 -14.39 2.00
CA TYR A 210 1.82 -15.76 1.56
C TYR A 210 1.05 -15.96 0.24
N TYR A 211 -0.09 -15.26 0.05
CA TYR A 211 -0.81 -15.25 -1.23
C TYR A 211 0.08 -14.71 -2.36
N LEU A 212 0.77 -13.58 -2.14
CA LEU A 212 1.66 -12.98 -3.13
C LEU A 212 2.81 -13.93 -3.49
N LEU A 213 3.53 -14.49 -2.50
CA LEU A 213 4.62 -15.43 -2.73
C LEU A 213 4.14 -16.70 -3.48
N ARG A 214 2.97 -17.23 -3.13
CA ARG A 214 2.35 -18.38 -3.81
C ARG A 214 1.98 -18.04 -5.27
N ALA A 215 1.44 -16.85 -5.53
CA ALA A 215 1.09 -16.42 -6.88
C ALA A 215 2.34 -16.20 -7.74
N LEU A 216 3.38 -15.54 -7.20
CA LEU A 216 4.68 -15.39 -7.87
C LEU A 216 5.28 -16.77 -8.23
N TRP A 217 5.22 -17.75 -7.32
CA TRP A 217 5.68 -19.11 -7.61
C TRP A 217 4.90 -19.80 -8.75
N ARG A 218 3.57 -19.63 -8.81
CA ARG A 218 2.74 -20.15 -9.93
C ARG A 218 3.05 -19.46 -11.27
N ILE A 219 3.46 -18.19 -11.26
CA ILE A 219 3.85 -17.45 -12.46
C ILE A 219 5.21 -17.93 -12.98
N VAL A 220 6.18 -18.13 -12.08
CA VAL A 220 7.52 -18.67 -12.43
C VAL A 220 7.41 -20.11 -12.94
N LEU A 221 6.55 -20.94 -12.34
CA LEU A 221 6.34 -22.34 -12.69
C LEU A 221 4.84 -22.63 -12.97
N PRO A 222 4.35 -22.39 -14.20
CA PRO A 222 2.93 -22.59 -14.59
C PRO A 222 2.57 -24.08 -14.78
N LEU A 223 2.81 -24.88 -13.75
CA LEU A 223 2.51 -26.32 -13.70
C LEU A 223 1.02 -26.61 -13.52
N GLN A 224 0.29 -25.71 -12.84
CA GLN A 224 -1.15 -25.83 -12.59
C GLN A 224 -1.97 -25.16 -13.72
N ALA A 225 -3.30 -25.22 -13.64
CA ALA A 225 -4.17 -24.39 -14.47
C ALA A 225 -4.04 -22.93 -14.03
N ILE A 226 -4.02 -21.99 -14.99
CA ILE A 226 -3.74 -20.58 -14.74
C ILE A 226 -5.02 -19.86 -14.33
N THR A 227 -5.00 -19.20 -13.17
CA THR A 227 -6.13 -18.36 -12.73
C THR A 227 -6.08 -16.98 -13.37
N PHE A 228 -7.21 -16.27 -13.40
CA PHE A 228 -7.24 -14.86 -13.82
C PHE A 228 -6.31 -13.98 -12.97
N SER A 229 -6.15 -14.28 -11.67
CA SER A 229 -5.22 -13.53 -10.81
C SER A 229 -3.75 -13.79 -11.16
N ASP A 230 -3.38 -14.98 -11.61
CA ASP A 230 -2.00 -15.28 -12.04
C ASP A 230 -1.67 -14.62 -13.39
N PHE A 231 -2.66 -14.51 -14.28
CA PHE A 231 -2.57 -13.80 -15.55
C PHE A 231 -2.41 -12.28 -15.32
N PHE A 232 -3.30 -11.67 -14.54
CA PHE A 232 -3.29 -10.24 -14.23
C PHE A 232 -2.05 -9.81 -13.41
N LEU A 233 -1.59 -10.64 -12.48
CA LEU A 233 -0.34 -10.36 -11.75
C LEU A 233 0.89 -10.45 -12.67
N ALA A 234 0.89 -11.31 -13.70
CA ALA A 234 1.97 -11.35 -14.68
C ALA A 234 2.04 -10.09 -15.55
N ASP A 235 0.90 -9.46 -15.90
CA ASP A 235 0.87 -8.16 -16.59
C ASP A 235 1.44 -7.01 -15.73
N ILE A 236 1.29 -7.11 -14.41
CA ILE A 236 1.95 -6.20 -13.46
C ILE A 236 3.47 -6.46 -13.44
N LEU A 237 3.91 -7.72 -13.52
CA LEU A 237 5.34 -8.06 -13.52
C LEU A 237 6.06 -7.62 -14.80
N THR A 238 5.44 -7.73 -15.99
CA THR A 238 6.01 -7.20 -17.24
C THR A 238 6.11 -5.67 -17.18
N SER A 239 5.09 -4.99 -16.64
CA SER A 239 5.13 -3.55 -16.36
C SER A 239 6.25 -3.14 -15.37
N MET A 240 6.73 -4.07 -14.56
CA MET A 240 7.83 -3.90 -13.59
C MET A 240 9.19 -4.42 -14.08
N ALA A 241 9.33 -4.85 -15.34
CA ALA A 241 10.59 -5.41 -15.88
C ALA A 241 11.82 -4.51 -15.65
N LYS A 242 11.68 -3.19 -15.86
CA LYS A 242 12.74 -2.22 -15.58
C LYS A 242 13.09 -2.14 -14.08
N VAL A 243 12.09 -2.27 -13.20
CA VAL A 243 12.29 -2.28 -11.75
C VAL A 243 13.10 -3.52 -11.34
N PHE A 244 12.83 -4.69 -11.92
CA PHE A 244 13.64 -5.89 -11.67
C PHE A 244 15.08 -5.76 -12.17
N SER A 245 15.29 -5.15 -13.35
CA SER A 245 16.63 -4.83 -13.85
C SER A 245 17.41 -3.88 -12.94
N ASP A 246 16.75 -2.86 -12.36
CA ASP A 246 17.43 -1.96 -11.41
C ASP A 246 17.65 -2.60 -10.04
N ILE A 247 16.79 -3.53 -9.59
CA ILE A 247 17.01 -4.36 -8.40
C ILE A 247 18.23 -5.28 -8.59
N GLU A 248 18.36 -5.94 -9.73
CA GLU A 248 19.52 -6.80 -10.02
C GLU A 248 20.82 -6.01 -9.94
N ARG A 249 20.90 -4.86 -10.61
CA ARG A 249 22.09 -4.02 -10.59
C ARG A 249 22.38 -3.44 -9.20
N SER A 250 21.36 -3.06 -8.43
CA SER A 250 21.54 -2.57 -7.07
C SER A 250 22.04 -3.67 -6.12
N VAL A 251 21.46 -4.87 -6.18
CA VAL A 251 21.86 -6.03 -5.36
C VAL A 251 23.25 -6.54 -5.74
N CYS A 252 23.60 -6.57 -7.04
CA CYS A 252 24.93 -6.97 -7.49
C CYS A 252 26.03 -6.09 -6.85
N ARG A 253 25.88 -4.75 -6.90
CA ARG A 253 26.84 -3.82 -6.27
C ARG A 253 26.86 -3.93 -4.73
N MET A 254 25.73 -4.28 -4.10
CA MET A 254 25.68 -4.60 -2.66
C MET A 254 26.48 -5.87 -2.31
N VAL A 255 26.26 -6.97 -3.05
CA VAL A 255 26.93 -8.26 -2.80
C VAL A 255 28.44 -8.17 -3.01
N HIS A 256 28.87 -7.46 -4.06
CA HIS A 256 30.30 -7.22 -4.34
C HIS A 256 30.95 -6.16 -3.43
N ARG A 257 30.23 -5.62 -2.44
CA ARG A 257 30.67 -4.56 -1.51
C ARG A 257 31.11 -3.25 -2.19
N GLN A 258 30.63 -3.00 -3.40
CA GLN A 258 30.92 -1.81 -4.22
C GLN A 258 29.97 -0.63 -3.94
N VAL A 259 29.37 -0.62 -2.74
CA VAL A 259 28.45 0.44 -2.30
C VAL A 259 29.27 1.59 -1.73
N ALA A 260 29.04 2.81 -2.24
CA ALA A 260 29.71 4.03 -1.79
C ALA A 260 31.25 4.05 -1.99
N THR A 261 31.83 3.08 -2.69
CA THR A 261 33.26 3.05 -3.04
C THR A 261 33.52 3.85 -4.33
N ILE A 262 34.54 4.72 -4.32
CA ILE A 262 34.91 5.60 -5.45
C ILE A 262 35.35 4.82 -6.71
N ALA A 263 35.63 3.52 -6.60
CA ALA A 263 35.97 2.59 -7.70
C ALA A 263 34.78 2.24 -8.63
N TRP A 264 34.06 3.26 -9.11
CA TRP A 264 32.90 3.12 -10.00
C TRP A 264 33.22 2.33 -11.29
N PHE A 265 34.37 2.62 -11.91
CA PHE A 265 34.84 1.92 -13.12
C PHE A 265 35.10 0.42 -12.93
N GLU A 266 35.50 0.00 -11.73
CA GLU A 266 35.78 -1.41 -11.44
C GLU A 266 34.46 -2.18 -11.20
N ALA A 267 33.44 -1.51 -10.66
CA ALA A 267 32.10 -2.06 -10.47
C ALA A 267 31.37 -2.37 -11.79
N ASP A 268 31.50 -1.50 -12.80
CA ASP A 268 30.82 -1.68 -14.09
C ASP A 268 31.40 -2.84 -14.93
N SER A 269 32.56 -3.40 -14.55
CA SER A 269 33.13 -4.60 -15.18
C SER A 269 32.39 -5.90 -14.80
N VAL A 270 31.74 -5.94 -13.62
CA VAL A 270 31.05 -7.13 -13.09
C VAL A 270 29.53 -6.91 -13.02
N CYS A 271 29.10 -5.76 -12.51
CA CYS A 271 27.69 -5.40 -12.29
C CYS A 271 27.18 -4.31 -13.27
N GLY A 272 27.92 -4.04 -14.34
CA GLY A 272 27.58 -3.00 -15.33
C GLY A 272 27.17 -3.55 -16.68
N SER A 273 27.37 -2.76 -17.72
CA SER A 273 26.87 -2.97 -19.10
C SER A 273 27.33 -4.26 -19.79
N HIS A 274 28.31 -4.97 -19.23
CA HIS A 274 28.79 -6.28 -19.72
C HIS A 274 28.09 -7.47 -19.05
N SER A 275 27.28 -7.26 -18.01
CA SER A 275 26.53 -8.32 -17.33
C SER A 275 25.38 -8.82 -18.20
N VAL A 276 25.41 -10.12 -18.54
CA VAL A 276 24.31 -10.82 -19.22
C VAL A 276 23.08 -10.99 -18.30
N ALA A 277 23.23 -10.80 -16.98
CA ALA A 277 22.11 -10.88 -16.05
C ALA A 277 21.08 -9.74 -16.27
N ILE A 278 21.54 -8.53 -16.60
CA ILE A 278 20.67 -7.36 -16.85
C ILE A 278 19.61 -7.64 -17.95
N PRO A 279 19.97 -8.03 -19.19
CA PRO A 279 18.97 -8.35 -20.22
C PRO A 279 18.17 -9.61 -19.90
N LEU A 280 18.74 -10.62 -19.22
CA LEU A 280 17.99 -11.80 -18.80
C LEU A 280 16.87 -11.44 -17.81
N VAL A 281 17.16 -10.64 -16.78
CA VAL A 281 16.17 -10.19 -15.78
C VAL A 281 15.14 -9.25 -16.40
N LEU A 282 15.51 -8.43 -17.39
CA LEU A 282 14.56 -7.60 -18.14
C LEU A 282 13.58 -8.44 -18.97
N VAL A 283 14.04 -9.54 -19.57
CA VAL A 283 13.25 -10.43 -20.45
C VAL A 283 12.44 -11.47 -19.64
N LEU A 284 12.88 -11.83 -18.44
CA LEU A 284 12.29 -12.86 -17.57
C LEU A 284 10.78 -12.72 -17.29
N PRO A 285 10.21 -11.52 -17.00
CA PRO A 285 8.76 -11.37 -16.85
C PRO A 285 7.97 -11.72 -18.13
N TYR A 286 8.51 -11.37 -19.30
CA TYR A 286 7.90 -11.68 -20.59
C TYR A 286 8.00 -13.17 -20.93
N LEU A 287 9.09 -13.85 -20.50
CA LEU A 287 9.19 -15.31 -20.62
C LEU A 287 8.14 -16.04 -19.76
N PHE A 288 7.90 -15.59 -18.52
CA PHE A 288 6.79 -16.14 -17.71
C PHE A 288 5.43 -15.93 -18.39
N ARG A 289 5.21 -14.75 -18.99
CA ARG A 289 4.01 -14.45 -19.78
C ARG A 289 3.84 -15.39 -20.98
N PHE A 290 4.90 -15.60 -21.75
CA PHE A 290 4.94 -16.54 -22.87
C PHE A 290 4.62 -17.98 -22.43
N PHE A 291 5.23 -18.46 -21.33
CA PHE A 291 4.93 -19.80 -20.81
C PHE A 291 3.50 -19.93 -20.28
N GLN A 292 2.93 -18.88 -19.69
CA GLN A 292 1.51 -18.85 -19.31
C GLN A 292 0.60 -18.98 -20.54
N CYS A 293 0.80 -18.14 -21.57
CA CYS A 293 0.03 -18.19 -22.80
C CYS A 293 0.14 -19.55 -23.52
N LEU A 294 1.32 -20.15 -23.54
CA LEU A 294 1.54 -21.48 -24.12
C LEU A 294 0.82 -22.60 -23.33
N ARG A 295 0.81 -22.53 -21.99
CA ARG A 295 0.04 -23.43 -21.13
C ARG A 295 -1.47 -23.25 -21.34
N GLN A 296 -1.96 -22.01 -21.38
CA GLN A 296 -3.37 -21.70 -21.64
C GLN A 296 -3.80 -22.18 -23.04
N TYR A 297 -2.96 -22.01 -24.06
CA TYR A 297 -3.22 -22.54 -25.40
C TYR A 297 -3.31 -24.08 -25.42
N ARG A 298 -2.42 -24.78 -24.70
CA ARG A 298 -2.48 -26.24 -24.59
C ARG A 298 -3.76 -26.73 -23.90
N ASP A 299 -4.25 -25.98 -22.91
CA ASP A 299 -5.33 -26.42 -22.03
C ASP A 299 -6.72 -26.06 -22.58
N ILE A 300 -6.84 -25.02 -23.39
CA ILE A 300 -8.11 -24.54 -23.98
C ILE A 300 -8.18 -24.80 -25.50
N GLY A 301 -7.05 -24.88 -26.19
CA GLY A 301 -6.96 -25.06 -27.66
C GLY A 301 -7.22 -23.79 -28.49
N GLU A 302 -7.72 -22.72 -27.89
CA GLU A 302 -8.00 -21.47 -28.60
C GLU A 302 -6.74 -20.66 -28.92
N ARG A 303 -6.54 -20.34 -30.20
CA ARG A 303 -5.42 -19.49 -30.67
C ARG A 303 -5.46 -18.06 -30.10
N SER A 304 -6.59 -17.61 -29.54
CA SER A 304 -6.74 -16.35 -28.82
C SER A 304 -5.70 -16.20 -27.69
N ALA A 305 -5.40 -17.28 -26.96
CA ALA A 305 -4.45 -17.29 -25.86
C ALA A 305 -3.00 -16.94 -26.28
N LEU A 306 -2.63 -17.21 -27.54
CA LEU A 306 -1.31 -16.90 -28.09
C LEU A 306 -1.16 -15.45 -28.56
N LEU A 307 -2.25 -14.70 -28.69
CA LEU A 307 -2.20 -13.28 -29.08
C LEU A 307 -1.88 -12.37 -27.89
N ASN A 308 -2.16 -12.82 -26.66
CA ASN A 308 -1.89 -12.08 -25.41
C ASN A 308 -0.43 -12.23 -24.90
N VAL A 309 0.51 -12.56 -25.79
CA VAL A 309 1.95 -12.76 -25.46
C VAL A 309 2.72 -11.44 -25.38
N PHE A 310 2.19 -10.36 -25.97
CA PHE A 310 2.82 -9.05 -26.11
C PHE A 310 1.85 -7.92 -25.72
#